data_AF-A0AA35XHT1-F1
#
_entry.id   AF-A0AA35XHT1-F1
#
_cell.length_a   1.000
_cell.length_b   1.000
_cell.length_c   1.000
_cell.angle_alpha   90.00
_cell.angle_beta   90.00
_cell.angle_gamma   90.00
#
_symmetry.space_group_name_H-M   'P 1'
#
loop_
_entity.id
_entity.type
_entity.pdbx_description
1 polymer ?
#
loop_
_entity_poly.entity_id
_entity_poly.type
_entity_poly.pdbx_seq_one_letter_code
_entity_poly.pdbx_strand_id
1 'polypeptide(L)'
;MNGEQTSLSEKQTGFVFKPSLQDISLKRFRMRYSLLSDCYYLHWDDGVCAPLAKIDGLSHGANVFTGVSRLCDDTTGQLYVGKTDIMDKRSEVTWKFDFSDCGLVVRQFRVKGRSSEDDEIDWRVIGDERVGCRPMLAATDDYIDIPEVSGCRVVTVTAVIYAATKGQTLHVLKEAEEAMHGECPLDIKVDLMCPRSQEEGYVGEILLGVKWNPVDEDVGGGSEGQLQVYIVEGAGMVDEDTHKPFNAFIRCNLLPEGKREHTSPRQTAFPNWAKQFHFHHVDRGDLVNGGLEVLLCDSHLLYNSTIAGIRLCVPQKNERKTSDLKTSPYGSPLLRSPAISRSASPSPSTHSGMYNISGH
;
A
#
# COMPACT_ATOMS: atom_id res chain seq x y z
N MET A 1 40.45 -19.49 -25.63
CA MET A 1 40.03 -19.03 -24.29
C MET A 1 38.73 -19.74 -23.98
N ASN A 2 38.76 -20.71 -23.06
CA ASN A 2 37.61 -21.53 -22.72
C ASN A 2 36.79 -20.77 -21.68
N GLY A 3 35.64 -20.23 -22.08
CA GLY A 3 34.67 -19.68 -21.14
C GLY A 3 34.00 -20.83 -20.39
N GLU A 4 34.12 -20.84 -19.07
CA GLU A 4 33.32 -21.70 -18.21
C GLU A 4 31.85 -21.32 -18.37
N GLN A 5 31.10 -22.14 -19.11
CA GLN A 5 29.64 -22.14 -19.08
C GLN A 5 29.20 -22.78 -17.75
N THR A 6 29.09 -21.97 -16.71
CA THR A 6 28.29 -22.32 -15.53
C THR A 6 26.84 -22.44 -15.96
N SER A 7 26.30 -23.65 -15.97
CA SER A 7 24.87 -23.93 -16.17
C SER A 7 24.09 -23.32 -14.99
N LEU A 8 23.62 -22.09 -15.17
CA LEU A 8 22.76 -21.40 -14.22
C LEU A 8 21.38 -22.06 -14.27
N SER A 9 21.12 -22.94 -13.29
CA SER A 9 19.78 -23.41 -12.97
C SER A 9 18.84 -22.20 -12.84
N GLU A 10 17.67 -22.26 -13.48
CA GLU A 10 16.60 -21.25 -13.41
C GLU A 10 16.39 -20.77 -11.97
N LYS A 11 16.88 -19.57 -11.64
CA LYS A 11 16.72 -18.97 -10.32
C LYS A 11 15.52 -18.04 -10.35
N GLN A 12 14.37 -18.53 -9.90
CA GLN A 12 13.35 -17.64 -9.37
C GLN A 12 13.94 -16.91 -8.16
N THR A 13 14.10 -15.59 -8.29
CA THR A 13 14.53 -14.72 -7.21
C THR A 13 13.39 -14.43 -6.24
N GLY A 14 12.14 -14.48 -6.72
CA GLY A 14 10.94 -14.31 -5.89
C GLY A 14 10.82 -12.92 -5.27
N PHE A 15 11.56 -11.93 -5.79
CA PHE A 15 11.56 -10.57 -5.24
C PHE A 15 10.17 -9.94 -5.35
N VAL A 16 9.77 -9.20 -4.31
CA VAL A 16 8.50 -8.48 -4.25
C VAL A 16 8.77 -7.07 -3.76
N PHE A 17 8.40 -6.08 -4.56
CA PHE A 17 8.46 -4.69 -4.16
C PHE A 17 7.38 -4.40 -3.13
N LYS A 18 7.79 -3.82 -2.00
CA LYS A 18 6.91 -3.35 -0.94
C LYS A 18 7.13 -1.85 -0.73
N PRO A 19 6.08 -1.09 -0.39
CA PRO A 19 6.22 0.34 -0.15
C PRO A 19 7.01 0.61 1.14
N SER A 20 7.83 1.66 1.11
CA SER A 20 8.47 2.19 2.31
C SER A 20 7.47 2.94 3.20
N LEU A 21 7.87 3.30 4.42
CA LEU A 21 7.04 4.17 5.28
C LEU A 21 6.72 5.52 4.62
N GLN A 22 7.67 6.06 3.83
CA GLN A 22 7.45 7.29 3.09
C GLN A 22 6.40 7.09 1.99
N ASP A 23 6.51 6.01 1.22
CA ASP A 23 5.53 5.66 0.17
C ASP A 23 4.12 5.47 0.73
N ILE A 24 4.01 4.81 1.88
CA ILE A 24 2.73 4.62 2.59
C ILE A 24 2.15 5.97 3.00
N SER A 25 2.97 6.84 3.60
CA SER A 25 2.51 8.17 4.06
C SER A 25 2.06 9.07 2.91
N LEU A 26 2.78 9.05 1.79
CA LEU A 26 2.48 9.86 0.61
C LEU A 26 1.53 9.18 -0.37
N LYS A 27 1.13 7.94 -0.06
CA LYS A 27 0.26 7.08 -0.87
C LYS A 27 0.69 6.98 -2.32
N ARG A 28 1.99 6.79 -2.52
CA ARG A 28 2.58 6.72 -3.85
C ARG A 28 3.80 5.83 -3.82
N PHE A 29 4.03 5.08 -4.88
CA PHE A 29 5.17 4.19 -5.04
C PHE A 29 5.68 4.30 -6.48
N ARG A 30 6.99 4.34 -6.66
CA ARG A 30 7.60 4.37 -7.99
C ARG A 30 8.80 3.44 -8.05
N MET A 31 8.89 2.66 -9.12
CA MET A 31 10.06 1.88 -9.47
C MET A 31 10.52 2.25 -10.88
N ARG A 32 11.80 2.54 -11.01
CA ARG A 32 12.47 2.74 -12.30
C ARG A 32 13.60 1.76 -12.45
N TYR A 33 13.87 1.31 -13.67
CA TYR A 33 15.04 0.50 -13.96
C TYR A 33 15.84 1.12 -15.10
N SER A 34 17.15 1.27 -14.89
CA SER A 34 18.12 1.80 -15.86
C SER A 34 19.03 0.69 -16.34
N LEU A 35 19.20 0.56 -17.67
CA LEU A 35 20.12 -0.42 -18.23
C LEU A 35 21.56 0.04 -18.11
N LEU A 36 21.81 1.34 -18.23
CA LEU A 36 23.15 1.90 -18.13
C LEU A 36 23.80 1.58 -16.79
N SER A 37 23.05 1.79 -15.70
CA SER A 37 23.52 1.55 -14.33
C SER A 37 23.19 0.16 -13.77
N ASP A 38 22.46 -0.66 -14.55
CA ASP A 38 21.96 -1.99 -14.19
C ASP A 38 21.39 -2.00 -12.77
N CYS A 39 20.39 -1.15 -12.51
CA CYS A 39 19.79 -1.07 -11.18
C CYS A 39 18.38 -0.51 -11.18
N TYR A 40 17.67 -0.82 -10.10
CA TYR A 40 16.37 -0.26 -9.78
C TYR A 40 16.51 0.94 -8.85
N TYR A 41 15.74 1.99 -9.13
CA TYR A 41 15.58 3.17 -8.28
C TYR A 41 14.18 3.21 -7.70
N LEU A 42 14.08 3.26 -6.37
CA LEU A 42 12.83 3.32 -5.62
C LEU A 42 12.63 4.71 -5.03
N HIS A 43 12.50 5.71 -5.90
CA HIS A 43 12.28 7.09 -5.51
C HIS A 43 11.29 7.76 -6.44
N TRP A 44 10.47 8.66 -5.88
CA TRP A 44 9.40 9.32 -6.62
C TRP A 44 9.91 10.36 -7.62
N ASP A 45 10.96 11.10 -7.28
CA ASP A 45 11.49 12.17 -8.14
C ASP A 45 12.23 11.60 -9.35
N ASP A 46 12.25 12.34 -10.46
CA ASP A 46 12.97 11.96 -11.68
C ASP A 46 14.49 11.98 -11.52
N GLY A 47 15.01 12.62 -10.47
CA GLY A 47 16.43 12.59 -10.14
C GLY A 47 16.91 11.15 -9.90
N VAL A 48 18.02 10.78 -10.55
CA VAL A 48 18.78 9.58 -10.20
C VAL A 48 19.62 9.92 -8.97
N CYS A 49 19.08 9.65 -7.78
CA CYS A 49 19.79 9.90 -6.53
C CYS A 49 20.51 8.62 -6.10
N ALA A 50 21.83 8.54 -6.38
CA ALA A 50 22.66 7.36 -6.10
C ALA A 50 22.60 6.78 -4.66
N PRO A 51 22.38 7.55 -3.57
CA PRO A 51 22.39 6.99 -2.22
C PRO A 51 21.04 6.44 -1.71
N LEU A 52 19.91 6.63 -2.41
CA LEU A 52 18.59 6.29 -1.88
C LEU A 52 17.98 5.07 -2.58
N ALA A 53 17.73 4.01 -1.79
CA ALA A 53 16.92 2.83 -2.13
C ALA A 53 17.18 2.25 -3.54
N LYS A 54 18.40 1.77 -3.74
CA LYS A 54 18.89 1.14 -4.98
C LYS A 54 18.90 -0.38 -4.85
N ILE A 55 18.53 -1.09 -5.92
CA ILE A 55 18.73 -2.53 -6.04
C ILE A 55 19.59 -2.77 -7.28
N ASP A 56 20.83 -3.23 -7.09
CA ASP A 56 21.76 -3.51 -8.17
C ASP A 56 21.40 -4.82 -8.88
N GLY A 57 21.46 -4.84 -10.21
CA GLY A 57 21.23 -6.00 -11.06
C GLY A 57 19.76 -6.23 -11.40
N LEU A 58 19.46 -6.34 -12.69
CA LEU A 58 18.13 -6.69 -13.22
C LEU A 58 17.50 -7.91 -12.52
N SER A 59 18.28 -8.99 -12.33
CA SER A 59 17.77 -10.22 -11.73
C SER A 59 17.33 -10.04 -10.27
N HIS A 60 17.96 -9.14 -9.51
CA HIS A 60 17.70 -8.98 -8.09
C HIS A 60 16.37 -8.27 -7.78
N GLY A 61 15.86 -7.44 -8.69
CA GLY A 61 14.53 -6.81 -8.57
C GLY A 61 13.42 -7.54 -9.31
N ALA A 62 13.76 -8.51 -10.17
CA ALA A 62 12.76 -9.35 -10.82
C ALA A 62 12.14 -10.35 -9.83
N ASN A 63 10.87 -10.66 -9.99
CA ASN A 63 10.16 -11.74 -9.31
C ASN A 63 10.41 -13.10 -10.00
N VAL A 64 10.29 -13.11 -11.33
CA VAL A 64 10.63 -14.23 -12.21
C VAL A 64 11.63 -13.70 -13.24
N PHE A 65 12.67 -14.47 -13.53
CA PHE A 65 13.74 -14.09 -14.43
C PHE A 65 14.25 -15.35 -15.14
N THR A 66 13.73 -15.62 -16.33
CA THR A 66 13.94 -16.89 -17.03
C THR A 66 14.31 -16.65 -18.49
N GLY A 67 15.45 -17.22 -18.91
CA GLY A 67 15.90 -17.19 -20.31
C GLY A 67 16.21 -15.78 -20.85
N VAL A 68 16.45 -14.80 -19.97
CA VAL A 68 16.75 -13.41 -20.32
C VAL A 68 18.05 -12.93 -19.68
N SER A 69 18.72 -11.99 -20.32
CA SER A 69 19.92 -11.32 -19.81
C SER A 69 20.01 -9.88 -20.30
N ARG A 70 20.70 -9.04 -19.53
CA ARG A 70 21.16 -7.73 -20.00
C ARG A 70 22.31 -7.94 -21.00
N LEU A 71 22.20 -7.34 -22.17
CA LEU A 71 23.14 -7.45 -23.28
C LEU A 71 23.54 -6.06 -23.78
N CYS A 72 24.71 -5.99 -24.42
CA CYS A 72 25.21 -4.80 -25.11
C CYS A 72 25.52 -5.20 -26.54
N ASP A 73 25.05 -4.43 -27.51
CA ASP A 73 25.50 -4.53 -28.89
C ASP A 73 26.74 -3.65 -29.07
N ASP A 74 27.91 -4.27 -29.10
CA ASP A 74 29.20 -3.59 -29.23
C ASP A 74 29.31 -2.73 -30.51
N THR A 75 28.50 -2.99 -31.53
CA THR A 75 28.52 -2.23 -32.80
C THR A 75 27.77 -0.91 -32.67
N THR A 76 26.65 -0.92 -31.97
CA THR A 76 25.76 0.24 -31.83
C THR A 76 25.87 0.93 -30.46
N GLY A 77 26.57 0.32 -29.51
CA GLY A 77 26.58 0.72 -28.10
C GLY A 77 25.24 0.47 -27.39
N GLN A 78 24.26 -0.17 -28.04
CA GLN A 78 22.92 -0.24 -27.51
C GLN A 78 22.82 -1.27 -26.37
N LEU A 79 22.23 -0.85 -25.25
CA LEU A 79 21.91 -1.73 -24.13
C LEU A 79 20.47 -2.21 -24.20
N TYR A 80 20.26 -3.49 -23.90
CA TYR A 80 18.93 -4.10 -23.90
C TYR A 80 18.81 -5.33 -23.01
N VAL A 81 17.57 -5.77 -22.76
CA VAL A 81 17.26 -7.09 -22.22
C VAL A 81 16.84 -8.00 -23.36
N GLY A 82 17.56 -9.09 -23.57
CA GLY A 82 17.30 -10.07 -24.62
C GLY A 82 17.35 -11.50 -24.11
N LYS A 83 17.08 -12.46 -24.99
CA LYS A 83 17.13 -13.89 -24.65
C LYS A 83 18.57 -14.37 -24.47
N THR A 84 18.79 -15.25 -23.49
CA THR A 84 20.09 -15.91 -23.30
C THR A 84 20.32 -17.03 -24.31
N ASP A 85 19.27 -17.79 -24.63
CA ASP A 85 19.29 -18.84 -25.66
C ASP A 85 18.23 -18.53 -26.72
N ILE A 86 18.66 -18.49 -27.98
CA ILE A 86 17.79 -18.21 -29.13
C ILE A 86 16.85 -19.40 -29.40
N MET A 87 17.21 -20.60 -28.94
CA MET A 87 16.40 -21.81 -29.11
C MET A 87 15.22 -21.88 -28.13
N ASP A 88 15.26 -21.11 -27.04
CA ASP A 88 14.16 -21.07 -26.09
C ASP A 88 12.91 -20.49 -26.73
N LYS A 89 11.79 -21.19 -26.62
CA LYS A 89 10.51 -20.71 -27.18
C LYS A 89 9.95 -19.50 -26.45
N ARG A 90 10.31 -19.35 -25.17
CA ARG A 90 9.76 -18.32 -24.28
C ARG A 90 10.81 -17.95 -23.24
N SER A 91 11.05 -16.66 -23.13
CA SER A 91 11.81 -16.07 -22.04
C SER A 91 10.94 -15.00 -21.39
N GLU A 92 11.11 -14.75 -20.10
CA GLU A 92 10.30 -13.74 -19.42
C GLU A 92 11.00 -13.11 -18.23
N VAL A 93 10.58 -11.87 -17.97
CA VAL A 93 10.89 -11.14 -16.75
C VAL A 93 9.58 -10.64 -16.14
N THR A 94 9.44 -10.84 -14.83
CA THR A 94 8.25 -10.43 -14.07
C THR A 94 8.66 -9.55 -12.91
N TRP A 95 7.88 -8.51 -12.62
CA TRP A 95 7.98 -7.67 -11.44
C TRP A 95 6.68 -7.75 -10.64
N LYS A 96 6.80 -7.92 -9.33
CA LYS A 96 5.64 -8.07 -8.42
C LYS A 96 5.64 -6.98 -7.36
N PHE A 97 4.50 -6.34 -7.17
CA PHE A 97 4.27 -5.26 -6.22
C PHE A 97 3.20 -5.72 -5.21
N ASP A 98 3.45 -5.57 -3.92
CA ASP A 98 2.54 -6.01 -2.86
C ASP A 98 2.33 -4.92 -1.81
N PHE A 99 1.08 -4.45 -1.73
CA PHE A 99 0.59 -3.41 -0.82
C PHE A 99 -0.29 -3.98 0.29
N SER A 100 -0.36 -5.32 0.43
CA SER A 100 -1.25 -5.98 1.39
C SER A 100 -0.89 -5.64 2.83
N ASP A 101 0.40 -5.67 3.17
CA ASP A 101 0.89 -5.47 4.54
C ASP A 101 0.70 -4.05 5.05
N CYS A 102 0.61 -3.05 4.16
CA CYS A 102 0.37 -1.66 4.54
C CYS A 102 -1.11 -1.27 4.52
N GLY A 103 -2.01 -2.21 4.23
CA GLY A 103 -3.45 -1.99 4.22
C GLY A 103 -3.95 -1.13 3.05
N LEU A 104 -3.08 -0.67 2.15
CA LEU A 104 -3.45 0.17 1.01
C LEU A 104 -3.87 -0.70 -0.20
N VAL A 105 -4.50 -0.03 -1.17
CA VAL A 105 -4.84 -0.60 -2.48
C VAL A 105 -4.40 0.37 -3.58
N VAL A 106 -4.26 -0.14 -4.80
CA VAL A 106 -3.96 0.66 -5.98
C VAL A 106 -5.12 1.60 -6.28
N ARG A 107 -4.85 2.89 -6.44
CA ARG A 107 -5.78 3.86 -7.01
C ARG A 107 -5.58 3.97 -8.52
N GLN A 108 -4.34 4.21 -8.93
CA GLN A 108 -3.92 4.34 -10.34
C GLN A 108 -2.58 3.61 -10.53
N PHE A 109 -2.48 2.83 -11.59
CA PHE A 109 -1.26 2.10 -11.95
C PHE A 109 -0.84 2.52 -13.35
N ARG A 110 0.41 3.00 -13.50
CA ARG A 110 0.94 3.53 -14.75
C ARG A 110 2.25 2.85 -15.06
N VAL A 111 2.37 2.35 -16.28
CA VAL A 111 3.56 1.65 -16.75
C VAL A 111 4.07 2.36 -17.99
N LYS A 112 5.37 2.66 -18.00
CA LYS A 112 6.16 2.98 -19.18
C LYS A 112 7.17 1.84 -19.33
N GLY A 113 7.12 1.14 -20.44
CA GLY A 113 8.04 0.07 -20.77
C GLY A 113 8.38 0.19 -22.25
N ARG A 114 9.65 0.40 -22.57
CA ARG A 114 10.14 0.56 -23.94
C ARG A 114 10.48 -0.81 -24.53
N SER A 115 10.04 -1.11 -25.74
CA SER A 115 10.50 -2.27 -26.53
C SER A 115 10.61 -1.90 -28.01
N SER A 116 11.21 -2.76 -28.83
CA SER A 116 11.16 -2.55 -30.29
C SER A 116 9.74 -2.72 -30.81
N GLU A 117 9.38 -1.96 -31.85
CA GLU A 117 8.10 -2.10 -32.56
C GLU A 117 8.00 -3.42 -33.33
N ASP A 118 9.14 -3.97 -33.76
CA ASP A 118 9.23 -5.20 -34.56
C ASP A 118 9.24 -6.49 -33.72
N ASP A 119 9.20 -6.38 -32.40
CA ASP A 119 9.45 -7.51 -31.52
C ASP A 119 8.15 -8.22 -31.09
N GLU A 120 8.15 -9.55 -31.11
CA GLU A 120 7.13 -10.38 -30.45
C GLU A 120 7.31 -10.34 -28.92
N ILE A 121 7.15 -9.16 -28.32
CA ILE A 121 7.17 -8.94 -26.88
C ILE A 121 5.74 -8.71 -26.40
N ASP A 122 5.30 -9.54 -25.46
CA ASP A 122 3.99 -9.47 -24.85
C ASP A 122 4.11 -8.98 -23.41
N TRP A 123 3.58 -7.78 -23.18
CA TRP A 123 3.50 -7.18 -21.85
C TRP A 123 2.16 -7.52 -21.21
N ARG A 124 2.18 -7.94 -19.95
CA ARG A 124 0.98 -8.29 -19.19
C ARG A 124 0.99 -7.62 -17.83
N VAL A 125 -0.15 -7.07 -17.44
CA VAL A 125 -0.37 -6.54 -16.10
C VAL A 125 -1.54 -7.28 -15.47
N ILE A 126 -1.30 -7.88 -14.32
CA ILE A 126 -2.25 -8.74 -13.62
C ILE A 126 -2.40 -8.25 -12.19
N GLY A 127 -3.63 -7.97 -11.75
CA GLY A 127 -3.95 -7.60 -10.37
C GLY A 127 -4.14 -8.82 -9.46
N ASP A 128 -4.83 -8.64 -8.35
CA ASP A 128 -5.25 -9.76 -7.49
C ASP A 128 -6.11 -10.76 -8.28
N GLU A 129 -6.10 -12.05 -7.91
CA GLU A 129 -6.80 -13.15 -8.61
C GLU A 129 -8.30 -12.90 -8.89
N ARG A 130 -8.90 -11.92 -8.21
CA ARG A 130 -10.32 -11.53 -8.33
C ARG A 130 -10.59 -10.54 -9.45
N VAL A 131 -9.57 -9.88 -10.00
CA VAL A 131 -9.72 -8.81 -10.99
C VAL A 131 -8.95 -9.23 -12.25
N GLY A 132 -9.71 -9.48 -13.33
CA GLY A 132 -9.22 -10.16 -14.54
C GLY A 132 -7.94 -9.58 -15.15
N CYS A 133 -7.16 -10.44 -15.79
CA CYS A 133 -5.93 -10.07 -16.51
C CYS A 133 -6.25 -9.27 -17.78
N ARG A 134 -5.41 -8.27 -18.11
CA ARG A 134 -5.40 -7.68 -19.45
C ARG A 134 -4.00 -7.78 -20.08
N PRO A 135 -3.88 -8.32 -21.31
CA PRO A 135 -2.67 -8.15 -22.10
C PRO A 135 -2.54 -6.67 -22.50
N MET A 136 -1.37 -6.09 -22.25
CA MET A 136 -1.04 -4.73 -22.64
C MET A 136 -0.55 -4.76 -24.08
N LEU A 137 -1.29 -4.11 -24.98
CA LEU A 137 -0.94 -3.98 -26.38
C LEU A 137 0.00 -2.78 -26.55
N ALA A 138 1.24 -3.09 -26.92
CA ALA A 138 2.35 -2.19 -27.26
C ALA A 138 3.08 -1.52 -26.09
N ALA A 139 4.38 -1.80 -26.03
CA ALA A 139 5.36 -1.00 -25.31
C ALA A 139 5.40 0.40 -25.93
N THR A 140 5.17 1.44 -25.13
CA THR A 140 5.26 2.83 -25.58
C THR A 140 6.30 3.58 -24.76
N ASP A 141 6.91 4.59 -25.36
CA ASP A 141 7.74 5.55 -24.62
C ASP A 141 6.93 6.47 -23.69
N ASP A 142 5.60 6.43 -23.81
CA ASP A 142 4.65 7.10 -22.94
C ASP A 142 4.13 6.18 -21.83
N TYR A 143 3.58 6.78 -20.77
CA TYR A 143 2.87 6.02 -19.74
C TYR A 143 1.52 5.54 -20.24
N ILE A 144 1.22 4.29 -19.92
CA ILE A 144 -0.09 3.69 -20.11
C ILE A 144 -0.75 3.52 -18.75
N ASP A 145 -1.96 4.04 -18.61
CA ASP A 145 -2.80 3.86 -17.43
C ASP A 145 -3.48 2.47 -17.49
N ILE A 146 -3.41 1.72 -16.39
CA ILE A 146 -4.02 0.39 -16.23
C ILE A 146 -5.15 0.49 -15.20
N PRO A 147 -6.34 1.00 -15.56
CA PRO A 147 -7.44 1.17 -14.61
C PRO A 147 -7.97 -0.15 -14.04
N GLU A 148 -7.76 -1.27 -14.74
CA GLU A 148 -8.27 -2.59 -14.35
C GLU A 148 -7.67 -3.09 -13.04
N VAL A 149 -6.47 -2.64 -12.65
CA VAL A 149 -5.87 -3.05 -11.38
C VAL A 149 -6.21 -2.10 -10.21
N SER A 150 -7.12 -1.14 -10.42
CA SER A 150 -7.61 -0.29 -9.33
C SER A 150 -8.31 -1.14 -8.26
N GLY A 151 -8.02 -0.87 -6.99
CA GLY A 151 -8.47 -1.63 -5.84
C GLY A 151 -7.64 -2.88 -5.53
N CYS A 152 -6.70 -3.28 -6.39
CA CYS A 152 -5.83 -4.44 -6.12
C CYS A 152 -4.80 -4.13 -5.02
N ARG A 153 -4.44 -5.15 -4.25
CA ARG A 153 -3.35 -5.11 -3.27
C ARG A 153 -2.05 -5.64 -3.87
N VAL A 154 -2.12 -6.59 -4.79
CA VAL A 154 -0.98 -7.14 -5.50
C VAL A 154 -1.12 -6.85 -6.99
N VAL A 155 -0.02 -6.40 -7.61
CA VAL A 155 0.05 -6.22 -9.06
C VAL A 155 1.32 -6.89 -9.58
N THR A 156 1.21 -7.57 -10.70
CA THR A 156 2.30 -8.28 -11.37
C THR A 156 2.41 -7.77 -12.80
N VAL A 157 3.61 -7.31 -13.18
CA VAL A 157 3.95 -6.86 -14.54
C VAL A 157 4.89 -7.88 -15.14
N THR A 158 4.58 -8.42 -16.32
CA THR A 158 5.40 -9.43 -17.01
C THR A 158 5.71 -8.95 -18.42
N ALA A 159 6.97 -9.04 -18.83
CA ALA A 159 7.37 -8.95 -20.23
C ALA A 159 7.80 -10.35 -20.69
N VAL A 160 7.11 -10.87 -21.71
CA VAL A 160 7.40 -12.18 -22.31
C VAL A 160 8.04 -11.96 -23.68
N ILE A 161 9.19 -12.57 -23.93
CA ILE A 161 9.93 -12.53 -25.19
C ILE A 161 9.75 -13.87 -25.89
N TYR A 162 9.02 -13.87 -27.02
CA TYR A 162 8.87 -15.06 -27.85
C TYR A 162 10.10 -15.31 -28.74
N ALA A 163 10.07 -16.33 -29.59
CA ALA A 163 11.22 -16.67 -30.41
C ALA A 163 11.35 -15.69 -31.58
N ALA A 164 12.54 -15.13 -31.78
CA ALA A 164 12.81 -14.31 -32.94
C ALA A 164 12.80 -15.15 -34.21
N THR A 165 12.32 -14.60 -35.32
CA THR A 165 12.62 -15.14 -36.65
C THR A 165 14.14 -15.18 -36.83
N LYS A 166 14.68 -16.24 -37.47
CA LYS A 166 16.14 -16.42 -37.64
C LYS A 166 16.82 -15.12 -38.10
N GLY A 167 17.72 -14.58 -37.29
CA GLY A 167 18.51 -13.39 -37.60
C GLY A 167 18.00 -12.08 -36.97
N GLN A 168 16.87 -12.10 -36.26
CA GLN A 168 16.42 -10.96 -35.45
C GLN A 168 16.84 -11.14 -33.99
N THR A 169 17.38 -10.08 -33.38
CA THR A 169 17.48 -9.96 -31.93
C THR A 169 16.23 -9.25 -31.43
N LEU A 170 15.50 -9.89 -30.52
CA LEU A 170 14.37 -9.27 -29.82
C LEU A 170 14.90 -8.58 -28.56
N HIS A 171 14.46 -7.35 -28.32
CA HIS A 171 15.00 -6.48 -27.29
C HIS A 171 13.85 -5.85 -26.47
N VAL A 172 13.75 -6.24 -25.21
CA VAL A 172 12.94 -5.53 -24.23
C VAL A 172 13.82 -4.49 -23.55
N LEU A 173 13.28 -3.32 -23.24
CA LEU A 173 13.98 -2.21 -22.61
C LEU A 173 15.18 -1.80 -23.48
N LYS A 174 14.99 -0.90 -24.44
CA LYS A 174 16.09 -0.39 -25.27
C LYS A 174 16.60 0.93 -24.74
N GLU A 175 17.91 1.08 -24.57
CA GLU A 175 18.52 2.36 -24.20
C GLU A 175 19.76 2.55 -25.07
N ALA A 176 19.80 3.65 -25.83
CA ALA A 176 21.02 4.05 -26.52
C ALA A 176 22.02 4.54 -25.46
N GLU A 177 23.30 4.23 -25.60
CA GLU A 177 24.34 4.68 -24.65
C GLU A 177 24.42 6.23 -24.57
N GLU A 178 24.06 6.90 -25.67
CA GLU A 178 24.00 8.36 -25.77
C GLU A 178 22.70 8.97 -25.23
N ALA A 179 21.71 8.16 -24.84
CA ALA A 179 20.47 8.65 -24.25
C ALA A 179 20.82 9.44 -22.97
N MET A 180 20.28 10.65 -22.86
CA MET A 180 20.61 11.59 -21.80
C MET A 180 20.49 10.95 -20.41
N HIS A 181 21.44 11.27 -19.53
CA HIS A 181 21.44 10.85 -18.13
C HIS A 181 20.05 11.05 -17.49
N GLY A 182 19.34 9.96 -17.22
CA GLY A 182 18.10 9.98 -16.43
C GLY A 182 16.89 9.32 -17.08
N GLU A 183 16.94 8.93 -18.36
CA GLU A 183 15.88 8.08 -18.91
C GLU A 183 15.97 6.66 -18.33
N CYS A 184 14.81 6.07 -18.03
CA CYS A 184 14.72 4.68 -17.59
C CYS A 184 13.76 3.98 -18.55
N PRO A 185 14.18 2.93 -19.27
CA PRO A 185 13.33 2.23 -20.23
C PRO A 185 12.15 1.50 -19.57
N LEU A 186 12.20 1.29 -18.25
CA LEU A 186 11.07 0.83 -17.44
C LEU A 186 10.83 1.81 -16.29
N ASP A 187 9.59 2.26 -16.17
CA ASP A 187 9.13 3.14 -15.11
C ASP A 187 7.68 2.82 -14.74
N ILE A 188 7.47 2.44 -13.48
CA ILE A 188 6.18 2.06 -12.94
C ILE A 188 5.83 3.05 -11.83
N LYS A 189 4.72 3.77 -12.01
CA LYS A 189 4.15 4.69 -11.03
C LYS A 189 2.85 4.12 -10.50
N VAL A 190 2.73 4.06 -9.18
CA VAL A 190 1.55 3.56 -8.49
C VAL A 190 1.08 4.63 -7.51
N ASP A 191 -0.12 5.16 -7.76
CA ASP A 191 -0.82 5.96 -6.78
C ASP A 191 -1.68 5.01 -5.93
N LEU A 192 -1.58 5.12 -4.62
CA LEU A 192 -2.24 4.25 -3.64
C LEU A 192 -3.42 4.99 -2.99
N MET A 193 -4.32 4.24 -2.37
CA MET A 193 -5.39 4.77 -1.53
C MET A 193 -5.75 3.81 -0.41
N CYS A 194 -6.42 4.32 0.61
CA CYS A 194 -7.08 3.44 1.57
C CYS A 194 -8.24 2.71 0.86
N PRO A 195 -8.44 1.41 1.10
CA PRO A 195 -9.58 0.68 0.56
C PRO A 195 -10.86 1.34 1.06
N ARG A 196 -11.74 1.69 0.13
CA ARG A 196 -13.07 2.24 0.46
C ARG A 196 -14.03 1.06 0.59
N SER A 197 -14.70 0.96 1.73
CA SER A 197 -15.89 0.13 1.82
C SER A 197 -16.95 0.78 0.92
N GLN A 198 -17.56 0.03 0.01
CA GLN A 198 -18.72 0.53 -0.75
C GLN A 198 -19.96 0.65 0.14
N GLU A 199 -19.96 0.02 1.31
CA GLU A 199 -21.12 -0.08 2.21
C GLU A 199 -21.07 0.94 3.37
N GLU A 200 -19.90 1.49 3.69
CA GLU A 200 -19.72 2.43 4.79
C GLU A 200 -19.24 3.77 4.25
N GLY A 201 -20.00 4.83 4.49
CA GLY A 201 -19.70 6.19 4.03
C GLY A 201 -18.26 6.59 4.38
N TYR A 202 -17.52 7.04 3.37
CA TYR A 202 -16.15 7.52 3.54
C TYR A 202 -16.17 8.94 4.12
N VAL A 203 -15.68 9.10 5.34
CA VAL A 203 -15.66 10.40 6.03
C VAL A 203 -14.29 11.09 6.01
N GLY A 204 -13.23 10.38 5.58
CA GLY A 204 -11.87 10.90 5.52
C GLY A 204 -10.80 9.91 6.00
N GLU A 205 -9.56 10.35 5.95
CA GLU A 205 -8.36 9.60 6.35
C GLU A 205 -7.56 10.40 7.38
N ILE A 206 -6.94 9.72 8.35
CA ILE A 206 -6.07 10.35 9.35
C ILE A 206 -4.68 9.71 9.25
N LEU A 207 -3.65 10.54 9.12
CA LEU A 207 -2.26 10.11 9.31
C LEU A 207 -1.88 10.28 10.78
N LEU A 208 -1.59 9.15 11.43
CA LEU A 208 -1.16 9.13 12.83
C LEU A 208 0.03 8.18 13.03
N GLY A 209 0.92 8.56 13.95
CA GLY A 209 2.02 7.72 14.44
C GLY A 209 1.78 7.32 15.89
N VAL A 210 2.06 6.06 16.23
CA VAL A 210 1.98 5.55 17.60
C VAL A 210 3.31 4.91 17.97
N LYS A 211 3.88 5.30 19.11
CA LYS A 211 5.10 4.73 19.66
C LYS A 211 4.94 4.49 21.15
N TRP A 212 5.12 3.26 21.60
CA TRP A 212 5.23 2.96 23.02
C TRP A 212 6.70 2.83 23.40
N ASN A 213 7.14 3.61 24.37
CA ASN A 213 8.49 3.54 24.94
C ASN A 213 8.37 2.97 26.36
N PRO A 214 8.78 1.73 26.63
CA PRO A 214 8.86 1.25 28.01
C PRO A 214 9.88 2.10 28.79
N VAL A 215 9.66 2.29 30.08
CA VAL A 215 10.70 2.85 30.95
C VAL A 215 11.70 1.73 31.22
N ASP A 216 12.93 1.88 30.73
CA ASP A 216 14.01 0.92 31.03
C ASP A 216 14.36 1.04 32.53
N GLU A 217 13.89 0.08 33.31
CA GLU A 217 14.30 -0.03 34.71
C GLU A 217 15.54 -0.89 34.83
N ASP A 218 16.70 -0.25 35.03
CA ASP A 218 17.95 -0.95 35.34
C ASP A 218 17.88 -1.73 36.66
N VAL A 219 16.92 -1.47 37.55
CA VAL A 219 16.82 -2.13 38.87
C VAL A 219 15.38 -2.12 39.38
N GLY A 220 14.46 -2.97 38.87
CA GLY A 220 13.18 -3.14 39.60
C GLY A 220 11.90 -3.58 38.91
N GLY A 221 11.88 -4.05 37.66
CA GLY A 221 10.72 -4.81 37.14
C GLY A 221 9.41 -4.04 36.94
N GLY A 222 9.44 -2.73 36.76
CA GLY A 222 8.30 -1.93 36.31
C GLY A 222 7.89 -2.25 34.87
N SER A 223 6.60 -2.49 34.65
CA SER A 223 5.99 -2.74 33.33
C SER A 223 5.41 -1.48 32.68
N GLU A 224 5.70 -0.30 33.24
CA GLU A 224 5.16 0.98 32.80
C GLU A 224 5.99 1.61 31.67
N GLY A 225 5.32 2.38 30.82
CA GLY A 225 5.92 3.09 29.71
C GLY A 225 5.23 4.41 29.41
N GLN A 226 5.71 5.06 28.36
CA GLN A 226 5.10 6.24 27.75
C GLN A 226 4.56 5.87 26.36
N LEU A 227 3.25 6.03 26.16
CA LEU A 227 2.62 5.97 24.85
C LEU A 227 2.62 7.37 24.22
N GLN A 228 3.35 7.52 23.13
CA GLN A 228 3.39 8.71 22.30
C GLN A 228 2.45 8.53 21.12
N VAL A 229 1.54 9.48 20.93
CA VAL A 229 0.60 9.52 19.81
C VAL A 229 0.83 10.82 19.05
N TYR A 230 1.12 10.73 17.77
CA TYR A 230 1.35 11.89 16.91
C TYR A 230 0.26 11.97 15.84
N ILE A 231 -0.61 12.98 15.96
CA ILE A 231 -1.66 13.27 14.99
C ILE A 231 -1.10 14.29 13.99
N VAL A 232 -0.85 13.84 12.76
CA VAL A 232 -0.17 14.65 11.74
C VAL A 232 -1.18 15.49 10.98
N GLU A 233 -2.01 14.83 10.18
CA GLU A 233 -2.93 15.47 9.25
C GLU A 233 -4.11 14.56 8.93
N GLY A 234 -5.14 15.15 8.33
CA GLY A 234 -6.28 14.43 7.75
C GLY A 234 -6.47 14.78 6.28
N ALA A 235 -7.19 13.92 5.56
CA ALA A 235 -7.50 14.13 4.15
C ALA A 235 -8.96 13.73 3.83
N GLY A 236 -9.62 14.52 3.00
CA GLY A 236 -10.99 14.26 2.54
C GLY A 236 -12.04 14.38 3.64
N MET A 237 -11.81 15.25 4.64
CA MET A 237 -12.71 15.51 5.78
C MET A 237 -13.88 16.42 5.37
N VAL A 238 -14.75 15.91 4.51
CA VAL A 238 -15.92 16.64 3.99
C VAL A 238 -17.20 15.88 4.28
N ASP A 239 -18.26 16.63 4.53
CA ASP A 239 -19.62 16.12 4.59
C ASP A 239 -20.04 15.65 3.20
N GLU A 240 -20.51 14.41 3.09
CA GLU A 240 -20.81 13.78 1.79
C GLU A 240 -21.97 14.49 1.08
N ASP A 241 -22.99 14.91 1.83
CA ASP A 241 -24.21 15.52 1.29
C ASP A 241 -23.99 16.98 0.87
N THR A 242 -23.26 17.74 1.67
CA THR A 242 -23.08 19.18 1.46
C THR A 242 -21.75 19.54 0.79
N HIS A 243 -20.82 18.60 0.69
CA HIS A 243 -19.43 18.80 0.26
C HIS A 243 -18.68 19.89 1.05
N LYS A 244 -19.20 20.31 2.21
CA LYS A 244 -18.55 21.30 3.06
C LYS A 244 -17.52 20.62 3.97
N PRO A 245 -16.37 21.26 4.21
CA PRO A 245 -15.40 20.71 5.16
C PRO A 245 -15.95 20.74 6.58
N PHE A 246 -15.70 19.68 7.34
CA PHE A 246 -15.99 19.62 8.77
C PHE A 246 -15.14 20.65 9.53
N ASN A 247 -15.62 21.13 10.69
CA ASN A 247 -14.77 21.81 11.66
C ASN A 247 -14.11 20.78 12.59
N ALA A 248 -13.19 20.02 11.98
CA ALA A 248 -12.67 18.76 12.48
C ALA A 248 -11.65 18.93 13.60
N PHE A 249 -11.77 18.12 14.65
CA PHE A 249 -10.72 17.89 15.64
C PHE A 249 -10.63 16.39 15.97
N ILE A 250 -9.46 15.98 16.46
CA ILE A 250 -9.20 14.59 16.84
C ILE A 250 -9.18 14.49 18.37
N ARG A 251 -9.88 13.51 18.91
CA ARG A 251 -9.85 13.14 20.34
C ARG A 251 -9.23 11.76 20.49
N CYS A 252 -8.21 11.65 21.34
CA CYS A 252 -7.56 10.40 21.67
C CYS A 252 -7.94 10.00 23.10
N ASN A 253 -8.50 8.81 23.28
CA ASN A 253 -8.85 8.24 24.58
C ASN A 253 -8.01 6.98 24.81
N LEU A 254 -7.30 6.92 25.93
CA LEU A 254 -6.71 5.67 26.40
C LEU A 254 -7.74 4.93 27.25
N LEU A 255 -8.08 3.71 26.83
CA LEU A 255 -9.06 2.86 27.51
C LEU A 255 -8.35 1.86 28.45
N PRO A 256 -8.98 1.47 29.58
CA PRO A 256 -10.30 1.89 30.04
C PRO A 256 -10.29 3.20 30.86
N GLU A 257 -9.12 3.59 31.39
CA GLU A 257 -9.01 4.60 32.46
C GLU A 257 -9.25 6.05 32.00
N GLY A 258 -9.49 6.29 30.72
CA GLY A 258 -10.14 7.51 30.25
C GLY A 258 -9.25 8.74 30.28
N LYS A 259 -7.91 8.62 30.24
CA LYS A 259 -7.04 9.75 29.89
C LYS A 259 -7.42 10.20 28.48
N ARG A 260 -7.79 11.49 28.33
CA ARG A 260 -8.26 12.06 27.06
C ARG A 260 -7.41 13.25 26.66
N GLU A 261 -7.00 13.24 25.41
CA GLU A 261 -6.27 14.33 24.77
C GLU A 261 -6.99 14.72 23.47
N HIS A 262 -6.84 15.98 23.02
CA HIS A 262 -7.47 16.42 21.78
C HIS A 262 -6.68 17.50 21.03
N THR A 263 -6.90 17.58 19.72
CA THR A 263 -6.37 18.65 18.87
C THR A 263 -7.31 19.85 18.84
N SER A 264 -6.81 21.01 18.39
CA SER A 264 -7.67 22.16 18.10
C SER A 264 -8.52 21.91 16.84
N PRO A 265 -9.77 22.39 16.78
CA PRO A 265 -10.60 22.33 15.58
C PRO A 265 -9.98 23.02 14.36
N ARG A 266 -10.23 22.47 13.17
CA ARG A 266 -9.77 22.96 11.87
C ARG A 266 -10.89 22.82 10.84
N GLN A 267 -11.34 23.93 10.27
CA GLN A 267 -12.39 23.94 9.23
C GLN A 267 -11.77 23.82 7.82
N THR A 268 -11.34 22.63 7.45
CA THR A 268 -10.76 22.32 6.12
C THR A 268 -10.87 20.84 5.81
N ALA A 269 -10.91 20.48 4.53
CA ALA A 269 -10.89 19.08 4.08
C ALA A 269 -9.51 18.41 4.29
N PHE A 270 -8.46 19.21 4.48
CA PHE A 270 -7.07 18.77 4.66
C PHE A 270 -6.45 19.38 5.92
N PRO A 271 -6.96 19.05 7.12
CA PRO A 271 -6.47 19.63 8.37
C PRO A 271 -5.05 19.15 8.67
N ASN A 272 -4.15 20.07 8.99
CA ASN A 272 -2.84 19.76 9.58
C ASN A 272 -2.88 20.12 11.07
N TRP A 273 -2.69 19.11 11.92
CA TRP A 273 -2.66 19.29 13.37
C TRP A 273 -1.24 19.28 13.92
N ALA A 274 -0.35 18.44 13.37
CA ALA A 274 1.03 18.25 13.81
C ALA A 274 1.17 18.24 15.35
N LYS A 275 0.29 17.48 16.02
CA LYS A 275 0.14 17.49 17.47
C LYS A 275 0.58 16.17 18.08
N GLN A 276 1.47 16.25 19.06
CA GLN A 276 1.91 15.11 19.86
C GLN A 276 1.19 15.07 21.20
N PHE A 277 0.75 13.88 21.59
CA PHE A 277 0.20 13.55 22.89
C PHE A 277 1.11 12.54 23.59
N HIS A 278 1.23 12.69 24.91
CA HIS A 278 2.07 11.86 25.75
C HIS A 278 1.21 11.27 26.87
N PHE A 279 0.92 9.98 26.78
CA PHE A 279 0.28 9.25 27.86
C PHE A 279 1.37 8.60 28.71
N HIS A 280 1.55 9.09 29.93
CA HIS A 280 2.51 8.57 30.90
C HIS A 280 1.89 7.48 31.76
N HIS A 281 2.73 6.62 32.33
CA HIS A 281 2.32 5.50 33.19
C HIS A 281 1.32 4.60 32.46
N VAL A 282 1.69 4.18 31.24
CA VAL A 282 0.91 3.23 30.44
C VAL A 282 1.60 1.90 30.55
N ASP A 283 0.99 0.99 31.30
CA ASP A 283 1.55 -0.35 31.45
C ASP A 283 1.21 -1.24 30.26
N ARG A 284 1.89 -2.40 30.18
CA ARG A 284 1.61 -3.38 29.12
C ARG A 284 0.19 -3.95 29.21
N GLY A 285 -0.38 -4.05 30.42
CA GLY A 285 -1.75 -4.50 30.66
C GLY A 285 -2.78 -3.56 30.04
N ASP A 286 -2.60 -2.24 30.14
CA ASP A 286 -3.44 -1.22 29.53
C ASP A 286 -3.49 -1.37 28.00
N LEU A 287 -2.33 -1.64 27.38
CA LEU A 287 -2.23 -1.82 25.93
C LEU A 287 -2.87 -3.11 25.44
N VAL A 288 -2.84 -4.18 26.26
CA VAL A 288 -3.33 -5.52 25.91
C VAL A 288 -4.82 -5.67 26.23
N ASN A 289 -5.28 -5.12 27.34
CA ASN A 289 -6.67 -5.25 27.82
C ASN A 289 -7.54 -4.05 27.41
N GLY A 290 -6.92 -2.92 27.12
CA GLY A 290 -7.57 -1.70 26.66
C GLY A 290 -7.25 -1.40 25.19
N GLY A 291 -6.99 -0.13 24.92
CA GLY A 291 -6.64 0.34 23.59
C GLY A 291 -6.63 1.85 23.47
N LEU A 292 -6.06 2.34 22.39
CA LEU A 292 -6.12 3.74 21.99
C LEU A 292 -7.31 3.93 21.06
N GLU A 293 -8.28 4.70 21.49
CA GLU A 293 -9.41 5.12 20.66
C GLU A 293 -9.13 6.52 20.11
N VAL A 294 -9.15 6.65 18.78
CA VAL A 294 -8.95 7.92 18.08
C VAL A 294 -10.25 8.27 17.37
N LEU A 295 -10.87 9.37 17.78
CA LEU A 295 -12.18 9.81 17.32
C LEU A 295 -12.05 11.09 16.51
N LEU A 296 -12.59 11.08 15.30
CA LEU A 296 -12.83 12.26 14.49
C LEU A 296 -14.12 12.94 14.96
N CYS A 297 -14.04 14.22 15.29
CA CYS A 297 -15.17 14.99 15.78
C CYS A 297 -15.36 16.31 15.01
N ASP A 298 -16.59 16.80 14.88
CA ASP A 298 -16.91 18.14 14.37
C ASP A 298 -17.41 19.04 15.50
N SER A 299 -16.69 20.13 15.73
CA SER A 299 -17.03 21.12 16.78
C SER A 299 -18.33 21.89 16.56
N HIS A 300 -18.89 21.90 15.35
CA HIS A 300 -20.17 22.55 15.07
C HIS A 300 -21.40 21.67 15.40
N LEU A 301 -21.20 20.35 15.53
CA LEU A 301 -22.28 19.44 15.91
C LEU A 301 -22.54 19.55 17.42
N LEU A 302 -23.68 20.16 17.78
CA LEU A 302 -24.14 20.24 19.16
C LEU A 302 -24.60 18.85 19.64
N TYR A 303 -24.00 18.36 20.73
CA TYR A 303 -24.17 17.01 21.31
C TYR A 303 -23.76 15.85 20.38
N ASN A 304 -22.87 14.97 20.88
CA ASN A 304 -22.26 13.86 20.13
C ASN A 304 -21.55 14.29 18.84
N SER A 305 -20.53 15.14 18.99
CA SER A 305 -19.69 15.64 17.89
C SER A 305 -18.89 14.58 17.13
N THR A 306 -18.97 13.29 17.49
CA THR A 306 -18.16 12.24 16.88
C THR A 306 -18.73 11.83 15.52
N ILE A 307 -17.93 12.00 14.47
CA ILE A 307 -18.23 11.58 13.11
C ILE A 307 -17.83 10.11 12.92
N ALA A 308 -16.60 9.76 13.31
CA ALA A 308 -16.05 8.42 13.16
C ALA A 308 -14.97 8.14 14.20
N GLY A 309 -14.53 6.88 14.29
CA GLY A 309 -13.48 6.48 15.20
C GLY A 309 -12.75 5.23 14.77
N ILE A 310 -11.47 5.15 15.12
CA ILE A 310 -10.65 3.95 15.03
C ILE A 310 -10.21 3.54 16.44
N ARG A 311 -10.17 2.24 16.69
CA ARG A 311 -9.62 1.68 17.93
C ARG A 311 -8.41 0.82 17.61
N LEU A 312 -7.27 1.18 18.21
CA LEU A 312 -6.00 0.50 18.08
C LEU A 312 -5.75 -0.31 19.35
N CYS A 313 -5.66 -1.63 19.21
CA CYS A 313 -5.42 -2.56 20.32
C CYS A 313 -4.19 -3.40 20.01
N VAL A 314 -3.43 -3.80 21.04
CA VAL A 314 -2.37 -4.80 20.85
C VAL A 314 -3.03 -6.17 20.64
N PRO A 315 -2.70 -6.89 19.56
CA PRO A 315 -3.29 -8.19 19.31
C PRO A 315 -2.96 -9.14 20.46
N GLN A 316 -3.99 -9.65 21.12
CA GLN A 316 -3.82 -10.74 22.07
C GLN A 316 -3.43 -11.97 21.25
N LYS A 317 -2.20 -12.49 21.48
CA LYS A 317 -1.90 -13.85 21.03
C LYS A 317 -2.90 -14.74 21.75
N ASN A 318 -3.93 -15.17 21.02
CA ASN A 318 -4.75 -16.28 21.45
C ASN A 318 -3.81 -17.47 21.54
N GLU A 319 -3.20 -17.66 22.71
CA GLU A 319 -2.75 -18.97 23.15
C GLU A 319 -4.01 -19.82 23.23
N ARG A 320 -4.46 -20.30 22.06
CA ARG A 320 -5.35 -21.44 21.98
C ARG A 320 -4.60 -22.52 22.73
N LYS A 321 -4.94 -22.68 24.01
CA LYS A 321 -4.64 -23.86 24.78
C LYS A 321 -5.08 -25.04 23.92
N THR A 322 -4.12 -25.69 23.28
CA THR A 322 -4.27 -26.98 22.60
C THR A 322 -4.40 -28.13 23.61
N SER A 323 -4.67 -27.82 24.88
CA SER A 323 -5.09 -28.79 25.87
C SER A 323 -6.62 -28.96 25.82
N ASP A 324 -7.04 -30.19 25.51
CA ASP A 324 -8.41 -30.73 25.60
C ASP A 324 -9.24 -30.77 24.32
N LEU A 325 -8.71 -31.46 23.29
CA LEU A 325 -9.52 -32.36 22.47
C LEU A 325 -9.20 -33.81 22.87
N LYS A 326 -9.62 -34.20 24.08
CA LYS A 326 -9.96 -35.61 24.33
C LYS A 326 -11.32 -35.85 23.69
N THR A 327 -11.33 -36.72 22.71
CA THR A 327 -12.47 -37.31 22.03
C THR A 327 -13.59 -37.70 23.01
N SER A 328 -14.69 -36.94 23.01
CA SER A 328 -16.00 -37.42 23.48
C SER A 328 -16.76 -37.99 22.27
N PRO A 329 -17.29 -39.22 22.28
CA PRO A 329 -17.89 -39.83 21.10
C PRO A 329 -19.34 -39.41 20.82
N TYR A 330 -19.98 -38.58 21.64
CA TYR A 330 -21.38 -38.20 21.43
C TYR A 330 -21.65 -36.75 21.83
N GLY A 331 -22.13 -35.96 20.87
CA GLY A 331 -22.78 -34.67 21.12
C GLY A 331 -22.30 -33.54 20.21
N SER A 332 -23.05 -33.29 19.14
CA SER A 332 -22.90 -32.12 18.26
C SER A 332 -23.10 -30.81 19.05
N PRO A 333 -22.20 -29.83 18.99
CA PRO A 333 -22.50 -28.49 19.46
C PRO A 333 -22.93 -27.58 18.29
N LEU A 334 -24.18 -27.14 18.36
CA LEU A 334 -24.69 -25.99 17.60
C LEU A 334 -23.88 -24.74 17.98
N LEU A 335 -23.30 -24.09 16.98
CA LEU A 335 -22.70 -22.75 17.10
C LEU A 335 -23.77 -21.75 17.56
N ARG A 336 -23.67 -21.28 18.81
CA ARG A 336 -24.37 -20.09 19.28
C ARG A 336 -23.43 -18.90 19.17
N SER A 337 -23.80 -17.95 18.29
CA SER A 337 -23.22 -16.61 18.26
C SER A 337 -23.56 -15.85 19.56
N PRO A 338 -22.68 -14.97 20.07
CA PRO A 338 -23.03 -14.08 21.18
C PRO A 338 -24.09 -13.07 20.74
N ALA A 339 -25.07 -12.83 21.61
CA ALA A 339 -26.12 -11.83 21.40
C ALA A 339 -25.52 -10.42 21.38
N ILE A 340 -25.68 -9.72 20.25
CA ILE A 340 -25.50 -8.27 20.18
C ILE A 340 -26.68 -7.65 20.94
N SER A 341 -26.44 -7.15 22.14
CA SER A 341 -27.39 -6.33 22.88
C SER A 341 -27.55 -4.98 22.17
N ARG A 342 -28.57 -4.86 21.33
CA ARG A 342 -29.07 -3.58 20.82
C ARG A 342 -29.76 -2.83 21.98
N SER A 343 -29.14 -1.76 22.47
CA SER A 343 -29.81 -0.79 23.33
C SER A 343 -30.77 0.06 22.51
N ALA A 344 -31.91 0.36 23.12
CA ALA A 344 -33.12 0.91 22.54
C ALA A 344 -32.96 2.25 21.79
N SER A 345 -33.64 2.34 20.65
CA SER A 345 -34.03 3.58 19.99
C SER A 345 -35.14 4.27 20.80
N PRO A 346 -35.10 5.60 21.02
CA PRO A 346 -36.29 6.33 21.42
C PRO A 346 -37.17 6.61 20.19
N SER A 347 -38.46 6.32 20.35
CA SER A 347 -39.55 6.59 19.42
C SER A 347 -39.79 8.10 19.17
N PRO A 348 -40.38 8.48 18.03
CA PRO A 348 -40.56 9.87 17.64
C PRO A 348 -41.71 10.54 18.40
N SER A 349 -41.47 11.76 18.90
CA SER A 349 -42.54 12.63 19.40
C SER A 349 -43.17 13.40 18.24
N THR A 350 -44.43 13.09 17.99
CA THR A 350 -45.39 13.90 17.25
C THR A 350 -45.55 15.28 17.91
N HIS A 351 -45.28 16.34 17.16
CA HIS A 351 -45.94 17.63 17.38
C HIS A 351 -46.29 18.27 16.03
N SER A 352 -47.58 18.16 15.71
CA SER A 352 -48.31 19.03 14.81
C SER A 352 -48.35 20.45 15.36
N GLY A 353 -48.05 21.44 14.51
CA GLY A 353 -48.23 22.85 14.82
C GLY A 353 -48.20 23.66 13.53
N MET A 354 -49.35 23.69 12.83
CA MET A 354 -49.63 24.65 11.77
C MET A 354 -49.59 26.07 12.34
N TYR A 355 -48.89 26.99 11.67
CA TYR A 355 -49.39 28.35 11.45
C TYR A 355 -48.95 28.84 10.06
N ASN A 356 -49.95 29.26 9.29
CA ASN A 356 -49.85 29.94 8.00
C ASN A 356 -49.50 31.43 8.19
N ILE A 357 -49.22 32.06 7.03
CA ILE A 357 -49.61 33.42 6.60
C ILE A 357 -48.45 34.43 6.43
N SER A 358 -48.23 34.80 5.15
CA SER A 358 -47.79 36.07 4.52
C SER A 358 -46.69 36.92 5.18
N GLY A 359 -45.73 37.52 4.49
CA GLY A 359 -45.73 38.07 3.14
C GLY A 359 -45.01 39.42 3.22
N HIS A 360 -43.92 39.58 2.45
CA HIS A 360 -43.44 40.77 1.76
C HIS A 360 -42.08 40.47 1.13
#